data_AF-A0AB39MDX5-F1
#
_entry.id   AF-A0AB39MDX5-F1
#
_cell.length_a   1.000
_cell.length_b   1.000
_cell.length_c   1.000
_cell.angle_alpha   90.00
_cell.angle_beta   90.00
_cell.angle_gamma   90.00
#
_symmetry.space_group_name_H-M   'P 1'
#
loop_
_entity.id
_entity.type
_entity.pdbx_description
1 polymer ?
#
loop_
_entity_poly.entity_id
_entity_poly.type
_entity_poly.pdbx_seq_one_letter_code
_entity_poly.pdbx_strand_id
1 'polypeptide(L)'
;MGTAGTGAGQGGGPDLKVTSADLTKLAGDLDDMQDHLDKQVRRMDAVVDRIEAGWRGPAATAYREFHRAATEDAVRIREVMKLLEQAVRMSRDGFSAHDIEVLEQMRRIQVDVGSEVDKLSTPNTEAGTGAAAAPPRSSLDSF
;
A
#
# COMPACT_ATOMS: atom_id res chain seq x y z
N MET A 1 -38.09 46.13 -30.04
CA MET A 1 -36.67 45.74 -30.13
C MET A 1 -36.33 45.00 -28.85
N GLY A 2 -36.14 43.68 -28.96
CA GLY A 2 -36.01 42.77 -27.84
C GLY A 2 -34.58 42.32 -27.57
N THR A 3 -34.44 41.73 -26.38
CA THR A 3 -33.41 40.84 -25.84
C THR A 3 -32.06 41.45 -25.45
N ALA A 4 -32.00 41.85 -24.18
CA ALA A 4 -30.78 41.74 -23.37
C ALA A 4 -30.46 40.25 -23.14
N GLY A 5 -29.20 39.90 -23.32
CA GLY A 5 -28.67 38.57 -23.06
C GLY A 5 -28.42 38.31 -21.58
N THR A 6 -28.54 37.05 -21.20
CA THR A 6 -27.76 36.47 -20.10
C THR A 6 -27.70 34.96 -20.35
N GLY A 7 -26.49 34.47 -20.58
CA GLY A 7 -26.22 33.05 -20.72
C GLY A 7 -26.46 32.33 -19.40
N ALA A 8 -27.41 31.41 -19.39
CA ALA A 8 -27.55 30.40 -18.36
C ALA A 8 -26.78 29.15 -18.82
N GLY A 9 -25.47 29.16 -18.61
CA GLY A 9 -24.66 27.94 -18.65
C GLY A 9 -24.96 27.12 -17.41
N GLN A 10 -26.04 26.34 -17.43
CA GLN A 10 -26.39 25.41 -16.37
C GLN A 10 -25.48 24.17 -16.45
N GLY A 11 -24.25 24.31 -15.97
CA GLY A 11 -23.33 23.19 -15.73
C GLY A 11 -23.66 22.50 -14.40
N GLY A 12 -24.86 21.95 -14.27
CA GLY A 12 -25.24 21.11 -13.13
C GLY A 12 -24.65 19.72 -13.31
N GLY A 13 -23.42 19.52 -12.85
CA GLY A 13 -22.92 18.16 -12.58
C GLY A 13 -23.84 17.47 -11.57
N PRO A 14 -23.95 16.13 -11.59
CA PRO A 14 -24.80 15.41 -10.66
C PRO A 14 -24.40 15.79 -9.23
N ASP A 15 -25.33 16.43 -8.52
CA ASP A 15 -25.19 16.81 -7.12
C ASP A 15 -25.11 15.50 -6.33
N LEU A 16 -23.89 15.07 -6.01
CA LEU A 16 -23.63 13.88 -5.23
C LEU A 16 -24.26 14.09 -3.85
N LYS A 17 -25.41 13.45 -3.61
CA LYS A 17 -26.09 13.49 -2.32
C LYS A 17 -25.32 12.63 -1.31
N VAL A 18 -24.26 13.19 -0.75
CA VAL A 18 -23.42 12.55 0.27
C VAL A 18 -23.49 13.40 1.53
N THR A 19 -23.77 12.77 2.68
CA THR A 19 -23.79 13.47 3.96
C THR A 19 -22.40 13.53 4.59
N SER A 20 -22.18 14.47 5.51
CA SER A 20 -20.94 14.52 6.31
C SER A 20 -20.69 13.23 7.11
N ALA A 21 -21.77 12.54 7.51
CA ALA A 21 -21.70 11.23 8.15
C ALA A 21 -21.18 10.14 7.20
N ASP A 22 -21.63 10.14 5.94
CA ASP A 22 -21.18 9.19 4.92
C ASP A 22 -19.68 9.38 4.60
N LEU A 23 -19.22 10.64 4.50
CA LEU A 23 -17.80 10.95 4.29
C LEU A 23 -16.94 10.56 5.50
N THR A 24 -17.45 10.80 6.72
CA THR A 24 -16.75 10.37 7.94
C THR A 24 -16.61 8.85 7.99
N LYS A 25 -17.66 8.13 7.61
CA LYS A 25 -17.62 6.67 7.51
C LYS A 25 -16.63 6.21 6.45
N LEU A 26 -16.67 6.79 5.25
CA LEU A 26 -15.76 6.43 4.16
C LEU A 26 -14.29 6.65 4.56
N ALA A 27 -13.97 7.73 5.26
CA ALA A 27 -12.62 7.94 5.79
C ALA A 27 -12.23 6.82 6.79
N GLY A 28 -13.15 6.41 7.66
CA GLY A 28 -12.93 5.25 8.55
C GLY A 28 -12.71 3.95 7.77
N ASP A 29 -13.53 3.68 6.76
CA ASP A 29 -13.41 2.47 5.92
C ASP A 29 -12.07 2.45 5.16
N LEU A 30 -11.55 3.61 4.72
CA LEU A 30 -10.24 3.74 4.09
C LEU A 30 -9.09 3.48 5.07
N ASP A 31 -9.19 3.96 6.31
CA ASP A 31 -8.23 3.68 7.38
C ASP A 31 -8.20 2.17 7.71
N ASP A 32 -9.37 1.57 7.91
CA ASP A 32 -9.51 0.12 8.17
C ASP A 32 -8.92 -0.74 7.04
N MET A 33 -9.07 -0.33 5.78
CA MET A 33 -8.48 -1.04 4.65
C MET A 33 -6.96 -0.94 4.59
N GLN A 34 -6.37 0.20 4.96
CA GLN A 34 -4.91 0.33 5.08
C GLN A 34 -4.36 -0.66 6.11
N ASP A 35 -5.04 -0.72 7.25
CA ASP A 35 -4.75 -1.63 8.36
C ASP A 35 -4.90 -3.10 7.97
N HIS A 36 -5.92 -3.41 7.16
CA HIS A 36 -6.15 -4.74 6.63
C HIS A 36 -5.02 -5.17 5.67
N LEU A 37 -4.62 -4.30 4.75
CA LEU A 37 -3.54 -4.60 3.80
C LEU A 37 -2.21 -4.89 4.52
N ASP A 38 -1.86 -4.09 5.54
CA ASP A 38 -0.65 -4.31 6.35
C ASP A 38 -0.67 -5.70 7.03
N LYS A 39 -1.80 -6.06 7.65
CA LYS A 39 -2.00 -7.36 8.30
C LYS A 39 -1.89 -8.52 7.31
N GLN A 40 -2.46 -8.39 6.11
CA GLN A 40 -2.40 -9.46 5.10
C GLN A 40 -0.99 -9.67 4.57
N VAL A 41 -0.23 -8.60 4.32
CA VAL A 41 1.16 -8.69 3.89
C VAL A 41 2.01 -9.41 4.93
N ARG A 42 1.94 -8.98 6.20
CA ARG A 42 2.67 -9.62 7.32
C ARG A 42 2.28 -11.09 7.51
N ARG A 43 0.99 -11.40 7.35
CA ARG A 43 0.51 -12.78 7.42
C ARG A 43 1.11 -13.62 6.30
N MET A 44 1.20 -13.08 5.08
CA MET A 44 1.80 -13.77 3.95
C MET A 44 3.28 -14.01 4.17
N ASP A 45 4.04 -13.02 4.65
CA ASP A 45 5.46 -13.15 5.01
C ASP A 45 5.67 -14.27 6.05
N ALA A 46 4.89 -14.28 7.14
CA ALA A 46 4.97 -15.32 8.16
C ALA A 46 4.63 -16.73 7.66
N VAL A 47 3.75 -16.83 6.65
CA VAL A 47 3.44 -18.10 5.99
C VAL A 47 4.62 -18.56 5.13
N VAL A 48 5.30 -17.65 4.42
CA VAL A 48 6.53 -17.95 3.66
C VAL A 48 7.61 -18.48 4.57
N ASP A 49 7.89 -17.79 5.68
CA ASP A 49 8.92 -18.21 6.64
C ASP A 49 8.66 -19.62 7.18
N ARG A 50 7.39 -19.98 7.39
CA ARG A 50 7.01 -21.33 7.84
C ARG A 50 7.20 -22.38 6.75
N ILE A 51 6.88 -22.06 5.49
CA ILE A 51 6.93 -23.01 4.36
C ILE A 51 8.37 -23.26 3.89
N GLU A 52 9.23 -22.25 3.93
CA GLU A 52 10.63 -22.39 3.51
C GLU A 52 11.46 -23.33 4.38
N ALA A 53 11.01 -23.60 5.61
CA ALA A 53 11.57 -24.69 6.40
C ALA A 53 11.50 -26.05 5.66
N GLY A 54 10.55 -26.22 4.72
CA GLY A 54 10.34 -27.44 3.95
C GLY A 54 10.85 -27.42 2.50
N TRP A 55 10.95 -26.25 1.84
CA TRP A 55 11.26 -26.14 0.40
C TRP A 55 12.43 -25.18 0.08
N ARG A 56 13.58 -25.38 0.73
CA ARG A 56 14.82 -24.64 0.38
C ARG A 56 15.21 -24.92 -1.08
N GLY A 57 15.25 -23.87 -1.91
CA GLY A 57 15.65 -23.98 -3.31
C GLY A 57 15.09 -22.88 -4.21
N PRO A 58 15.20 -23.02 -5.54
CA PRO A 58 14.79 -21.99 -6.51
C PRO A 58 13.33 -21.55 -6.39
N ALA A 59 12.44 -22.46 -5.96
CA ALA A 59 11.03 -22.14 -5.73
C ALA A 59 10.82 -21.16 -4.56
N ALA A 60 11.60 -21.30 -3.47
CA ALA A 60 11.57 -20.36 -2.35
C ALA A 60 12.05 -18.97 -2.77
N THR A 61 13.16 -18.91 -3.53
CA THR A 61 13.70 -17.66 -4.08
C THR A 61 12.66 -16.94 -4.96
N ALA A 62 12.03 -17.66 -5.89
CA ALA A 62 11.00 -17.10 -6.77
C ALA A 62 9.77 -16.60 -6.00
N TYR A 63 9.37 -17.33 -4.94
CA TYR A 63 8.26 -16.89 -4.10
C TYR A 63 8.60 -15.61 -3.32
N ARG A 64 9.81 -15.51 -2.75
CA ARG A 64 10.25 -14.28 -2.04
C ARG A 64 10.23 -13.07 -2.97
N GLU A 65 10.69 -13.23 -4.20
CA GLU A 65 10.65 -12.17 -5.21
C GLU A 65 9.21 -11.73 -5.48
N PHE A 66 8.30 -12.68 -5.71
CA PHE A 66 6.88 -12.39 -5.90
C PHE A 66 6.25 -11.71 -4.68
N HIS A 67 6.53 -12.19 -3.47
CA HIS A 67 6.01 -11.59 -2.24
C HIS A 67 6.51 -10.16 -2.05
N ARG A 68 7.79 -9.89 -2.35
CA ARG A 68 8.34 -8.53 -2.28
C ARG A 68 7.64 -7.59 -3.26
N ALA A 69 7.41 -8.03 -4.49
CA ALA A 69 6.67 -7.25 -5.48
C ALA A 69 5.22 -6.98 -5.03
N ALA A 70 4.52 -7.99 -4.51
CA ALA A 70 3.17 -7.82 -3.97
C ALA A 70 3.14 -6.87 -2.76
N THR A 71 4.19 -6.88 -1.94
CA THR A 71 4.35 -5.98 -0.81
C THR A 71 4.61 -4.54 -1.27
N GLU A 72 5.39 -4.35 -2.33
CA GLU A 72 5.58 -3.04 -2.96
C GLU A 72 4.24 -2.46 -3.44
N ASP A 73 3.43 -3.28 -4.10
CA ASP A 73 2.08 -2.90 -4.53
C ASP A 73 1.19 -2.53 -3.34
N ALA A 74 1.19 -3.35 -2.28
CA ALA A 74 0.41 -3.09 -1.08
C ALA A 74 0.81 -1.77 -0.40
N VAL A 75 2.11 -1.48 -0.30
CA VAL A 75 2.62 -0.19 0.23
C VAL A 75 2.13 0.95 -0.65
N ARG A 76 2.26 0.87 -1.97
CA ARG A 76 1.79 1.93 -2.88
C ARG A 76 0.30 2.18 -2.75
N ILE A 77 -0.51 1.12 -2.71
CA ILE A 77 -1.96 1.21 -2.53
C ILE A 77 -2.29 1.90 -1.20
N ARG A 78 -1.63 1.50 -0.11
CA ARG A 78 -1.81 2.09 1.22
C ARG A 78 -1.51 3.59 1.21
N GLU A 79 -0.43 4.03 0.56
CA GLU A 79 -0.10 5.46 0.49
C GLU A 79 -1.13 6.25 -0.33
N VAL A 80 -1.66 5.68 -1.41
CA VAL A 80 -2.78 6.30 -2.15
C VAL A 80 -4.03 6.37 -1.26
N MET A 81 -4.34 5.31 -0.51
CA MET A 81 -5.49 5.29 0.40
C MET A 81 -5.37 6.35 1.50
N LYS A 82 -4.18 6.58 2.09
CA LYS A 82 -3.96 7.67 3.05
C LYS A 82 -4.29 9.04 2.48
N LEU A 83 -3.87 9.29 1.24
CA LEU A 83 -4.17 10.56 0.57
C LEU A 83 -5.67 10.72 0.30
N LEU A 84 -6.33 9.64 -0.14
CA LEU A 84 -7.77 9.63 -0.36
C LEU A 84 -8.55 9.82 0.94
N GLU A 85 -8.15 9.14 2.02
CA GLU A 85 -8.75 9.30 3.35
C GLU A 85 -8.71 10.76 3.79
N GLN A 86 -7.55 11.39 3.67
CA GLN A 86 -7.36 12.77 4.10
C GLN A 86 -8.14 13.74 3.21
N ALA A 87 -8.19 13.51 1.90
CA ALA A 87 -9.05 14.26 1.00
C ALA A 87 -10.53 14.14 1.39
N VAL A 88 -10.99 12.93 1.75
CA VAL A 88 -12.38 12.70 2.19
C VAL A 88 -12.65 13.40 3.52
N ARG A 89 -11.72 13.38 4.48
CA ARG A 89 -11.86 14.10 5.76
C ARG A 89 -11.95 15.60 5.56
N MET A 90 -11.13 16.17 4.68
CA MET A 90 -11.17 17.60 4.33
C MET A 90 -12.43 17.98 3.54
N SER A 91 -12.92 17.08 2.68
CA SER A 91 -14.16 17.30 1.92
C SER A 91 -15.43 17.29 2.77
N ARG A 92 -15.37 16.78 4.02
CA ARG A 92 -16.54 16.57 4.89
C ARG A 92 -17.45 17.79 5.01
N ASP A 93 -16.85 18.97 5.18
CA ASP A 93 -17.56 20.23 5.40
C ASP A 93 -17.51 21.15 4.16
N GLY A 94 -17.04 20.64 3.02
CA GLY A 94 -16.75 21.38 1.78
C GLY A 94 -15.31 21.87 1.73
N PHE A 95 -14.62 21.65 0.60
CA PHE A 95 -13.22 22.05 0.44
C PHE A 95 -13.00 23.56 0.58
N SER A 96 -12.04 23.96 1.43
CA SER A 96 -11.47 25.30 1.43
C SER A 96 -10.22 25.39 0.56
N ALA A 97 -9.79 26.61 0.20
CA ALA A 97 -8.54 26.83 -0.52
C ALA A 97 -7.31 26.30 0.25
N HIS A 98 -7.37 26.36 1.59
CA HIS A 98 -6.32 25.84 2.45
C HIS A 98 -6.25 24.31 2.40
N ASP A 99 -7.39 23.62 2.36
CA ASP A 99 -7.43 22.15 2.29
C ASP A 99 -6.81 21.62 0.98
N ILE A 100 -7.01 22.34 -0.12
CA ILE A 100 -6.40 21.99 -1.41
C ILE A 100 -4.88 22.15 -1.36
N GLU A 101 -4.37 23.22 -0.75
CA GLU A 101 -2.93 23.44 -0.58
C GLU A 101 -2.29 22.33 0.28
N VAL A 102 -2.97 21.92 1.36
CA VAL A 102 -2.53 20.81 2.22
C VAL A 102 -2.46 19.51 1.42
N LEU A 103 -3.49 19.20 0.61
CA LEU A 103 -3.49 18.01 -0.25
C LEU A 103 -2.34 18.00 -1.26
N GLU A 104 -2.04 19.15 -1.89
CA GLU A 104 -0.91 19.26 -2.80
C GLU A 104 0.42 19.04 -2.09
N GLN A 105 0.59 19.61 -0.90
CA GLN A 105 1.80 19.44 -0.10
C GLN A 105 1.98 17.96 0.29
N MET A 106 0.91 17.32 0.72
CA MET A 106 0.89 15.91 1.07
C MET A 106 1.27 15.00 -0.09
N ARG A 107 0.73 15.25 -1.29
CA ARG A 107 1.07 14.49 -2.49
C ARG A 107 2.56 14.58 -2.85
N ARG A 108 3.25 15.65 -2.43
CA ARG A 108 4.70 15.82 -2.64
C ARG A 108 5.53 15.02 -1.64
N ILE A 109 4.97 14.62 -0.50
CA ILE A 109 5.66 13.76 0.46
C ILE A 109 5.76 12.37 -0.19
N GLN A 110 6.95 12.04 -0.66
CA GLN A 110 7.25 10.72 -1.20
C GLN A 110 7.59 9.78 -0.04
N VAL A 111 6.90 8.65 0.01
CA VAL A 111 7.25 7.55 0.91
C VAL A 111 8.30 6.68 0.23
N ASP A 112 9.35 6.36 0.97
CA ASP A 112 10.34 5.38 0.54
C ASP A 112 9.71 3.97 0.59
N VAL A 113 9.15 3.58 -0.55
CA VAL A 113 8.51 2.27 -0.71
C VAL A 113 9.49 1.14 -0.42
N GLY A 114 10.77 1.28 -0.79
CA GLY A 114 11.78 0.25 -0.55
C GLY A 114 11.97 -0.02 0.94
N SER A 115 12.13 1.04 1.73
CA SER A 115 12.25 0.93 3.20
C SER A 115 11.00 0.33 3.85
N GLU A 116 9.80 0.68 3.35
CA GLU A 116 8.54 0.12 3.86
C GLU A 116 8.39 -1.36 3.50
N VAL A 117 8.80 -1.76 2.30
CA VAL A 117 8.82 -3.16 1.87
C VAL A 117 9.79 -3.97 2.74
N ASP A 118 10.97 -3.44 3.07
CA ASP A 118 11.94 -4.13 3.93
C ASP A 118 11.43 -4.36 5.37
N LYS A 119 10.48 -3.55 5.86
CA LYS A 119 9.83 -3.75 7.17
C LYS A 119 8.73 -4.80 7.14
N LEU A 120 8.19 -5.07 5.95
CA LEU A 120 7.00 -5.89 5.75
C LEU A 120 7.31 -7.24 5.09
N SER A 121 8.49 -7.38 4.48
CA SER A 121 8.97 -8.60 3.89
C SER A 121 10.37 -8.92 4.38
N THR A 122 10.61 -10.18 4.73
CA THR A 122 11.94 -10.64 5.11
C THR A 122 12.92 -10.54 3.92
N PRO A 123 14.10 -9.91 4.08
CA PRO A 123 15.07 -9.76 2.98
C PRO A 123 15.56 -11.10 2.45
N ASN A 124 15.66 -11.22 1.12
CA ASN A 124 16.22 -12.39 0.45
C ASN A 124 17.76 -12.41 0.62
N THR A 125 18.22 -12.87 1.78
CA THR A 125 19.64 -12.81 2.18
C THR A 125 20.48 -13.90 1.49
N GLU A 126 19.85 -14.88 0.84
CA GLU A 126 20.55 -16.04 0.27
C GLU A 126 21.03 -15.86 -1.18
N ALA A 127 20.60 -14.81 -1.89
CA ALA A 127 20.97 -14.60 -3.30
C ALA A 127 22.36 -13.96 -3.52
N GLY A 128 23.08 -13.58 -2.45
CA GLY A 128 24.29 -12.76 -2.53
C GLY A 128 25.56 -13.32 -1.89
N THR A 129 25.52 -14.44 -1.16
CA THR A 129 26.73 -15.00 -0.54
C THR A 129 27.23 -16.22 -1.30
N GLY A 130 27.95 -15.96 -2.39
CA GLY A 130 28.97 -16.87 -2.94
C GLY A 130 30.18 -17.02 -2.00
N ALA A 131 29.96 -17.19 -0.70
CA ALA A 131 30.99 -17.51 0.28
C ALA A 131 30.72 -18.93 0.77
N ALA A 132 31.66 -19.83 0.48
CA ALA A 132 31.64 -21.26 0.74
C ALA A 132 31.14 -21.61 2.15
N ALA A 133 29.86 -22.00 2.26
CA ALA A 133 29.41 -22.85 3.36
C ALA A 133 29.83 -24.28 2.99
N ALA A 134 30.83 -24.80 3.72
CA ALA A 134 31.31 -26.17 3.56
C ALA A 134 30.14 -27.17 3.65
N PRO A 135 30.09 -28.22 2.81
CA PRO A 135 29.04 -29.22 2.89
C PRO A 135 29.09 -29.93 4.27
N PRO A 136 27.93 -30.24 4.88
CA PRO A 136 27.88 -30.99 6.13
C PRO A 136 28.51 -32.37 5.91
N ARG A 137 29.61 -32.65 6.60
CA ARG A 137 30.26 -33.97 6.57
C ARG A 137 29.38 -34.94 7.36
N SER A 138 28.78 -35.89 6.65
CA SER A 138 27.97 -36.97 7.23
C SER A 138 28.85 -37.82 8.16
N SER A 139 28.41 -38.05 9.41
CA SER A 139 29.13 -38.81 10.43
C SER A 139 28.79 -40.31 10.46
N LEU A 140 28.51 -40.91 9.29
CA LEU A 140 28.08 -42.31 9.19
C LEU A 140 29.19 -43.29 8.76
N ASP A 141 30.44 -42.85 8.68
CA ASP A 141 31.59 -43.68 8.28
C ASP A 141 32.47 -44.07 9.49
N SER A 142 31.86 -44.27 10.67
CA SER A 142 32.59 -44.63 11.89
C SER A 142 31.83 -45.66 12.72
N PHE A 143 31.48 -46.80 12.12
CA PHE A 143 31.24 -48.08 12.80
C PHE A 143 31.58 -49.26 11.88
#